data_AF-A0A8T2B0N0-F1
#
_entry.id   AF-A0A8T2B0N0-F1
#
_cell.length_a   1.000
_cell.length_b   1.000
_cell.length_c   1.000
_cell.angle_alpha   90.00
_cell.angle_beta   90.00
_cell.angle_gamma   90.00
#
_symmetry.space_group_name_H-M   'P 1'
#
loop_
_entity.id
_entity.type
_entity.pdbx_description
1 polymer ?
#
loop_
_entity_poly.entity_id
_entity_poly.type
_entity_poly.pdbx_seq_one_letter_code
_entity_poly.pdbx_strand_id
1 'polypeptide(L)'
;MTLSKRLALLGAQSAITLAKPRGLGSSLGLLNRRQFPYRQYSELTKANGRRAFLVDTLALVRSLEAQGVPSKQAEAITSAITEVLNDSLENVSESFVSKAEMQKIEMIQDSNLSKFKSEVKSSQEHHFTVLQRETEKLRGDIEKMRSELRYEIDKVTAGQRLDLNLERGRIRDELANQNTETTNLTNKLDREIHALRAQLEASKYEVIKYCIGTLVSISAVGLAVLRIMI
;
A
#
# COMPACT_ATOMS: atom_id res chain seq x y z
N MET A 1 33.92 -21.35 5.54
CA MET A 1 33.31 -20.39 4.57
C MET A 1 31.94 -20.90 4.14
N THR A 2 31.00 -20.96 5.08
CA THR A 2 29.73 -21.68 5.00
C THR A 2 28.57 -20.73 5.33
N LEU A 3 28.51 -19.59 4.65
CA LEU A 3 27.46 -18.57 4.84
C LEU A 3 26.90 -18.05 3.51
N SER A 4 27.10 -18.77 2.41
CA SER A 4 26.68 -18.33 1.06
C SER A 4 25.58 -19.20 0.44
N LYS A 5 25.06 -20.20 1.17
CA LYS A 5 24.02 -21.13 0.68
C LYS A 5 22.66 -21.03 1.38
N ARG A 6 22.44 -20.01 2.24
CA ARG A 6 21.16 -19.80 2.95
C ARG A 6 20.34 -18.58 2.49
N LEU A 7 20.73 -17.91 1.41
CA LEU A 7 20.00 -16.75 0.87
C LEU A 7 19.30 -17.01 -0.48
N ALA A 8 19.41 -18.21 -1.04
CA ALA A 8 18.73 -18.60 -2.28
C ALA A 8 17.41 -19.37 -2.08
N LEU A 9 16.84 -19.31 -0.86
CA LEU A 9 15.63 -20.06 -0.47
C LEU A 9 14.56 -19.17 0.15
N LEU A 10 14.44 -17.92 -0.34
CA LEU A 10 13.41 -16.98 0.12
C LEU A 10 12.74 -16.20 -1.02
N GLY A 11 12.69 -16.78 -2.22
CA GLY A 11 12.18 -16.12 -3.43
C GLY A 11 11.15 -16.89 -4.25
N ALA A 12 10.62 -18.00 -3.74
CA ALA A 12 9.69 -18.83 -4.51
C ALA A 12 8.57 -19.39 -3.62
N GLN A 13 7.71 -18.52 -3.11
CA GLN A 13 6.38 -18.88 -2.61
C GLN A 13 5.54 -17.61 -2.38
N SER A 14 5.18 -16.94 -3.47
CA SER A 14 4.00 -16.06 -3.48
C SER A 14 3.04 -16.62 -4.51
N ALA A 15 2.58 -17.85 -4.23
CA ALA A 15 1.39 -18.37 -4.88
C ALA A 15 0.22 -17.52 -4.39
N ILE A 16 -0.38 -16.78 -5.32
CA ILE A 16 -1.67 -16.13 -5.15
C ILE A 16 -2.68 -17.26 -4.92
N THR A 17 -2.93 -17.59 -3.66
CA THR A 17 -4.07 -18.42 -3.29
C THR A 17 -5.30 -17.56 -3.44
N LEU A 18 -5.94 -17.68 -4.61
CA LEU A 18 -7.28 -17.18 -4.88
C LEU A 18 -8.23 -17.86 -3.87
N ALA A 19 -8.46 -17.20 -2.74
CA ALA A 19 -9.40 -17.65 -1.74
C ALA A 19 -10.80 -17.64 -2.37
N LYS A 20 -11.30 -18.84 -2.68
CA LYS A 20 -12.70 -19.13 -2.97
C LYS A 20 -13.55 -18.44 -1.89
N PRO A 21 -14.56 -17.62 -2.22
CA PRO A 21 -15.42 -17.06 -1.19
C PRO A 21 -16.20 -18.21 -0.56
N ARG A 22 -15.77 -18.63 0.64
CA ARG A 22 -16.56 -19.47 1.52
C ARG A 22 -17.83 -18.66 1.84
N GLY A 23 -18.97 -19.28 1.56
CA GLY A 23 -20.28 -18.68 1.70
C GLY A 23 -20.42 -17.95 3.03
N LEU A 24 -21.00 -16.74 2.95
CA LEU A 24 -21.52 -16.07 4.12
C LEU A 24 -22.54 -16.99 4.78
N GLY A 25 -22.12 -17.61 5.88
CA GLY A 25 -23.00 -18.24 6.84
C GLY A 25 -23.96 -17.19 7.38
N SER A 26 -25.20 -17.29 6.93
CA SER A 26 -26.44 -17.02 7.67
C SER A 26 -26.30 -16.22 8.97
N SER A 27 -26.12 -14.90 8.87
CA SER A 27 -26.55 -13.95 9.88
C SER A 27 -27.79 -13.21 9.37
N LEU A 28 -28.85 -13.98 9.12
CA LEU A 28 -30.17 -13.50 8.75
C LEU A 28 -31.14 -13.67 9.94
N GLY A 29 -30.68 -13.26 11.13
CA GLY A 29 -31.56 -13.00 12.26
C GLY A 29 -32.02 -11.55 12.17
N LEU A 30 -33.34 -11.32 12.11
CA LEU A 30 -34.03 -10.01 12.05
C LEU A 30 -34.35 -9.43 10.66
N LEU A 31 -34.52 -10.26 9.62
CA LEU A 31 -35.54 -9.89 8.63
C LEU A 31 -36.90 -10.15 9.27
N ASN A 32 -37.47 -9.08 9.82
CA ASN A 32 -38.87 -8.95 10.14
C ASN A 32 -39.67 -9.58 9.00
N ARG A 33 -40.19 -10.79 9.25
CA ARG A 33 -41.02 -11.57 8.33
C ARG A 33 -42.36 -10.84 8.26
N ARG A 34 -42.36 -9.65 7.67
CA ARG A 34 -43.58 -8.96 7.26
C ARG A 34 -44.28 -9.95 6.36
N GLN A 35 -45.39 -10.43 6.85
CA GLN A 35 -46.32 -11.29 6.14
C GLN A 35 -46.76 -10.48 4.93
N PHE A 36 -46.04 -10.61 3.82
CA PHE A 36 -46.46 -10.03 2.56
C PHE A 36 -47.83 -10.65 2.28
N PRO A 37 -48.92 -9.85 2.23
CA PRO A 37 -50.23 -10.39 1.93
C PRO A 37 -50.18 -10.82 0.46
N TYR A 38 -49.84 -12.09 0.23
CA TYR A 38 -50.06 -12.74 -1.05
C TYR A 38 -51.57 -12.83 -1.21
N ARG A 39 -52.18 -11.82 -1.84
CA ARG A 39 -53.54 -11.95 -2.34
C ARG A 39 -53.54 -13.08 -3.36
N GLN A 40 -54.48 -13.99 -3.21
CA GLN A 40 -54.53 -15.21 -3.99
C GLN A 40 -54.93 -14.87 -5.44
N TYR A 41 -54.53 -15.70 -6.40
CA TYR A 41 -54.84 -15.48 -7.81
C TYR A 41 -56.30 -15.82 -8.09
N SER A 42 -57.02 -14.89 -8.70
CA SER A 42 -58.37 -15.17 -9.20
C SER A 42 -58.31 -15.45 -10.69
N GLU A 43 -58.67 -16.66 -11.09
CA GLU A 43 -59.06 -16.97 -12.47
C GLU A 43 -60.52 -16.61 -12.74
N LEU A 44 -61.06 -15.54 -12.13
CA LEU A 44 -62.33 -14.99 -12.59
C LEU A 44 -62.16 -14.43 -14.00
N THR A 45 -62.58 -15.26 -14.94
CA THR A 45 -62.70 -15.05 -16.37
C THR A 45 -63.27 -13.67 -16.70
N LYS A 46 -62.43 -12.80 -17.28
CA LYS A 46 -62.76 -11.53 -17.94
C LYS A 46 -63.59 -10.55 -17.09
N ALA A 47 -63.21 -9.28 -17.18
CA ALA A 47 -64.02 -8.13 -16.76
C ALA A 47 -65.30 -7.93 -17.63
N ASN A 48 -66.01 -9.01 -17.96
CA ASN A 48 -67.36 -9.03 -18.52
C ASN A 48 -68.28 -9.82 -17.58
N GLY A 49 -68.54 -9.24 -16.41
CA GLY A 49 -69.83 -9.31 -15.71
C GLY A 49 -70.50 -10.66 -15.39
N ARG A 50 -69.86 -11.81 -15.59
CA ARG A 50 -70.44 -13.10 -15.20
C ARG A 50 -69.82 -13.57 -13.89
N ARG A 51 -70.47 -13.12 -12.82
CA ARG A 51 -70.26 -13.48 -11.41
C ARG A 51 -70.10 -15.00 -11.26
N ALA A 52 -69.24 -15.43 -10.35
CA ALA A 52 -68.91 -16.84 -10.06
C ALA A 52 -70.13 -17.71 -9.69
N PHE A 53 -71.26 -17.11 -9.37
CA PHE A 53 -72.53 -17.78 -9.18
C PHE A 53 -73.62 -17.00 -9.91
N LEU A 54 -74.00 -17.46 -11.10
CA LEU A 54 -75.27 -17.09 -11.70
C LEU A 54 -76.34 -17.92 -10.99
N VAL A 55 -76.85 -17.42 -9.86
CA VAL A 55 -78.06 -17.99 -9.27
C VAL A 55 -79.20 -17.64 -10.21
N ASP A 56 -79.72 -18.65 -10.90
CA ASP A 56 -80.95 -18.52 -11.66
C ASP A 56 -82.10 -18.40 -10.66
N THR A 57 -82.44 -17.15 -10.34
CA THR A 57 -83.47 -16.81 -9.33
C THR A 57 -84.83 -17.39 -9.73
N LEU A 58 -85.13 -17.45 -11.02
CA LEU A 58 -86.38 -18.00 -11.52
C LEU A 58 -86.42 -19.52 -11.36
N ALA A 59 -85.34 -20.23 -11.74
CA ALA A 59 -85.26 -21.66 -11.56
C ALA A 59 -85.30 -22.05 -10.07
N LEU A 60 -84.66 -21.26 -9.19
CA LEU A 60 -84.66 -21.51 -7.75
C LEU A 60 -86.06 -21.35 -7.15
N VAL A 61 -86.77 -20.26 -7.46
CA VAL A 61 -88.16 -20.04 -7.04
C VAL A 61 -89.06 -21.18 -7.52
N ARG A 62 -88.96 -21.58 -8.80
CA ARG A 62 -89.77 -22.67 -9.36
C ARG A 62 -89.47 -24.01 -8.71
N SER A 63 -88.22 -24.27 -8.32
CA SER A 63 -87.86 -25.48 -7.58
C SER A 63 -88.47 -25.52 -6.18
N LEU A 64 -88.50 -24.38 -5.48
CA LEU A 64 -89.09 -24.25 -4.14
C LEU A 64 -90.61 -24.41 -4.20
N GLU A 65 -91.26 -23.78 -5.19
CA GLU A 65 -92.68 -23.96 -5.44
C GLU A 65 -93.05 -25.41 -5.74
N ALA A 66 -92.23 -26.13 -6.53
CA ALA A 66 -92.42 -27.54 -6.82
C ALA A 66 -92.32 -28.45 -5.57
N GLN A 67 -91.63 -28.01 -4.51
CA GLN A 67 -91.55 -28.68 -3.22
C GLN A 67 -92.66 -28.24 -2.24
N GLY A 68 -93.64 -27.47 -2.70
CA GLY A 68 -94.78 -27.03 -1.90
C GLY A 68 -94.57 -25.72 -1.15
N VAL A 69 -93.49 -24.97 -1.42
CA VAL A 69 -93.27 -23.64 -0.81
C VAL A 69 -94.18 -22.61 -1.49
N PRO A 70 -94.97 -21.82 -0.73
CA PRO A 70 -95.77 -20.73 -1.29
C PRO A 70 -94.91 -19.72 -2.06
N SER A 71 -95.40 -19.25 -3.22
CA SER A 71 -94.67 -18.36 -4.14
C SER A 71 -93.98 -17.17 -3.46
N LYS A 72 -94.70 -16.44 -2.58
CA LYS A 72 -94.13 -15.31 -1.82
C LYS A 72 -93.00 -15.69 -0.88
N GLN A 73 -93.06 -16.88 -0.29
CA GLN A 73 -91.99 -17.39 0.59
C GLN A 73 -90.80 -17.89 -0.24
N ALA A 74 -91.05 -18.53 -1.38
CA ALA A 74 -90.00 -18.94 -2.31
C ALA A 74 -89.21 -17.74 -2.86
N GLU A 75 -89.90 -16.64 -3.20
CA GLU A 75 -89.26 -15.37 -3.59
C GLU A 75 -88.44 -14.75 -2.47
N ALA A 76 -88.99 -14.69 -1.24
CA ALA A 76 -88.28 -14.13 -0.09
C ALA A 76 -87.02 -14.93 0.29
N ILE A 77 -87.11 -16.26 0.28
CA ILE A 77 -85.98 -17.17 0.52
C ILE A 77 -84.92 -16.99 -0.56
N THR A 78 -85.34 -16.95 -1.83
CA THR A 78 -84.43 -16.72 -2.96
C THR A 78 -83.73 -15.37 -2.84
N SER A 79 -84.45 -14.30 -2.47
CA SER A 79 -83.88 -12.97 -2.27
C SER A 79 -82.81 -12.96 -1.17
N ALA A 80 -83.10 -13.55 0.00
CA ALA A 80 -82.15 -13.61 1.12
C ALA A 80 -80.89 -14.42 0.76
N ILE A 81 -81.03 -15.52 0.03
CA ILE A 81 -79.89 -16.32 -0.46
C ILE A 81 -79.05 -15.51 -1.45
N THR A 82 -79.70 -14.76 -2.34
CA THR A 82 -78.99 -13.94 -3.35
C THR A 82 -78.20 -12.81 -2.70
N GLU A 83 -78.74 -12.20 -1.64
CA GLU A 83 -78.06 -11.16 -0.85
C GLU A 83 -76.83 -11.70 -0.13
N VAL A 84 -76.98 -12.78 0.65
CA VAL A 84 -75.85 -13.42 1.36
C VAL A 84 -74.76 -13.88 0.39
N LEU A 85 -75.13 -14.38 -0.79
CA LEU A 85 -74.16 -14.77 -1.84
C LEU A 85 -73.43 -13.57 -2.44
N ASN A 86 -74.09 -12.42 -2.61
CA ASN A 86 -73.43 -11.22 -3.11
C ASN A 86 -72.45 -10.66 -2.08
N ASP A 87 -72.84 -10.56 -0.81
CA ASP A 87 -71.96 -10.10 0.28
C ASP A 87 -70.75 -11.02 0.46
N SER A 88 -70.99 -12.33 0.41
CA SER A 88 -69.92 -13.34 0.48
C SER A 88 -68.97 -13.21 -0.71
N LEU A 89 -69.48 -12.95 -1.92
CA LEU A 89 -68.65 -12.78 -3.11
C LEU A 89 -67.82 -11.50 -3.04
N GLU A 90 -68.39 -10.39 -2.58
CA GLU A 90 -67.67 -9.12 -2.44
C GLU A 90 -66.51 -9.28 -1.44
N ASN A 91 -66.78 -9.83 -0.26
CA ASN A 91 -65.76 -10.12 0.75
C ASN A 91 -64.67 -11.08 0.25
N VAL A 92 -65.04 -12.11 -0.52
CA VAL A 92 -64.08 -13.02 -1.14
C VAL A 92 -63.26 -12.28 -2.20
N SER A 93 -63.88 -11.43 -3.04
CA SER A 93 -63.21 -10.70 -4.12
C SER A 93 -62.14 -9.72 -3.64
N GLU A 94 -62.29 -9.13 -2.44
CA GLU A 94 -61.27 -8.27 -1.82
C GLU A 94 -59.96 -8.99 -1.51
N SER A 95 -60.01 -10.32 -1.35
CA SER A 95 -58.84 -11.17 -1.10
C SER A 95 -58.07 -11.53 -2.38
N PHE A 96 -58.62 -11.20 -3.55
CA PHE A 96 -58.00 -11.47 -4.85
C PHE A 96 -57.48 -10.19 -5.52
N VAL A 97 -56.57 -10.37 -6.47
CA VAL A 97 -56.09 -9.30 -7.37
C VAL A 97 -56.51 -9.65 -8.79
N SER A 98 -56.88 -8.64 -9.58
CA SER A 98 -57.23 -8.87 -10.98
C SER A 98 -55.99 -9.27 -11.80
N LYS A 99 -56.17 -10.10 -12.84
CA LYS A 99 -55.06 -10.48 -13.74
C LYS A 99 -54.36 -9.26 -14.35
N ALA A 100 -55.09 -8.20 -14.65
CA ALA A 100 -54.54 -6.97 -15.23
C ALA A 100 -53.64 -6.19 -14.25
N GLU A 101 -54.08 -6.05 -12.99
CA GLU A 101 -53.26 -5.41 -11.95
C GLU A 101 -52.01 -6.23 -11.63
N MET A 102 -52.13 -7.56 -11.59
CA MET A 102 -50.99 -8.43 -11.36
C MET A 102 -49.93 -8.29 -12.45
N GLN A 103 -50.34 -8.36 -13.73
CA GLN A 103 -49.43 -8.16 -14.85
C GLN A 103 -48.76 -6.78 -14.82
N LYS A 104 -49.51 -5.74 -14.44
CA LYS A 104 -48.93 -4.40 -14.27
C LYS A 104 -47.84 -4.38 -13.18
N ILE A 105 -48.09 -5.02 -12.03
CA ILE A 105 -47.11 -5.09 -10.94
C ILE A 105 -45.88 -5.89 -11.38
N GLU A 106 -46.08 -7.03 -12.05
CA GLU A 106 -45.01 -7.86 -12.61
C GLU A 106 -44.14 -7.06 -13.59
N MET A 107 -44.74 -6.34 -14.55
CA MET A 107 -44.02 -5.48 -15.48
C MET A 107 -43.20 -4.38 -14.78
N ILE A 108 -43.77 -3.76 -13.73
CA ILE A 108 -43.06 -2.74 -12.93
C ILE A 108 -41.89 -3.38 -12.17
N GLN A 109 -42.09 -4.55 -11.58
CA GLN A 109 -41.07 -5.28 -10.85
C GLN A 109 -39.92 -5.70 -11.78
N ASP A 110 -40.23 -6.24 -12.96
CA ASP A 110 -39.23 -6.62 -13.96
C ASP A 110 -38.46 -5.41 -14.48
N SER A 111 -39.15 -4.29 -14.75
CA SER A 111 -38.50 -3.03 -15.11
C SER A 111 -37.55 -2.55 -14.01
N ASN A 112 -37.98 -2.55 -12.76
CA ASN A 112 -37.16 -2.11 -11.63
C ASN A 112 -35.96 -3.04 -11.42
N LEU A 113 -36.14 -4.35 -11.54
CA LEU A 113 -35.08 -5.33 -11.45
C LEU A 113 -34.06 -5.15 -12.58
N SER A 114 -34.53 -4.89 -13.81
CA SER A 114 -33.66 -4.61 -14.95
C SER A 114 -32.86 -3.31 -14.76
N LYS A 115 -33.49 -2.24 -14.28
CA LYS A 115 -32.80 -0.97 -13.96
C LYS A 115 -31.74 -1.18 -12.88
N PHE A 116 -32.10 -1.81 -11.77
CA PHE A 116 -31.17 -2.14 -10.70
C PHE A 116 -29.98 -2.96 -11.20
N LYS A 117 -30.22 -4.00 -12.00
CA LYS A 117 -29.17 -4.81 -12.62
C LYS A 117 -28.24 -3.97 -13.49
N SER A 118 -28.79 -3.04 -14.27
CA SER A 118 -28.00 -2.16 -15.14
C SER A 118 -27.14 -1.17 -14.34
N GLU A 119 -27.68 -0.60 -13.28
CA GLU A 119 -26.96 0.32 -12.39
C GLU A 119 -25.84 -0.39 -11.64
N VAL A 120 -26.11 -1.58 -11.08
CA VAL A 120 -25.10 -2.39 -10.40
C VAL A 120 -23.97 -2.75 -11.36
N LYS A 121 -24.29 -3.22 -12.58
CA LYS A 121 -23.29 -3.55 -13.59
C LYS A 121 -22.46 -2.32 -13.98
N SER A 122 -23.12 -1.20 -14.26
CA SER A 122 -22.44 0.05 -14.65
C SER A 122 -21.55 0.57 -13.54
N SER A 123 -22.01 0.54 -12.30
CA SER A 123 -21.24 0.95 -11.13
C SER A 123 -20.02 0.06 -10.95
N GLN A 124 -20.19 -1.27 -11.04
CA GLN A 124 -19.09 -2.22 -10.92
C GLN A 124 -18.03 -2.01 -12.00
N GLU A 125 -18.44 -1.84 -13.26
CA GLU A 125 -17.53 -1.60 -14.38
C GLU A 125 -16.79 -0.26 -14.25
N HIS A 126 -17.49 0.79 -13.80
CA HIS A 126 -16.88 2.08 -13.49
C HIS A 126 -15.83 1.96 -12.38
N HIS A 127 -16.17 1.37 -11.24
CA HIS A 127 -15.23 1.18 -10.12
C HIS A 127 -14.02 0.34 -10.53
N PHE A 128 -14.23 -0.72 -11.31
CA PHE A 128 -13.14 -1.55 -11.82
C PHE A 128 -12.20 -0.73 -12.72
N THR A 129 -12.74 0.07 -13.64
CA THR A 129 -11.96 0.91 -14.54
C THR A 129 -11.15 1.97 -13.79
N VAL A 130 -11.76 2.61 -12.78
CA VAL A 130 -11.07 3.60 -11.93
C VAL A 130 -9.93 2.93 -11.16
N LEU A 131 -10.20 1.81 -10.49
CA LEU A 131 -9.18 1.08 -9.73
C LEU A 131 -8.04 0.60 -10.62
N GLN A 132 -8.34 0.09 -11.81
CA GLN A 132 -7.33 -0.35 -12.78
C GLN A 132 -6.45 0.84 -13.21
N ARG A 133 -7.06 1.99 -13.51
CA ARG A 133 -6.34 3.20 -13.91
C ARG A 133 -5.46 3.75 -12.78
N GLU A 134 -5.96 3.78 -11.54
CA GLU A 134 -5.20 4.20 -10.37
C GLU A 134 -4.04 3.25 -10.08
N THR A 135 -4.27 1.94 -10.20
CA THR A 135 -3.23 0.92 -10.03
C THR A 135 -2.12 1.09 -11.06
N GLU A 136 -2.46 1.32 -12.33
CA GLU A 136 -1.47 1.53 -13.39
C GLU A 136 -0.70 2.85 -13.20
N LYS A 137 -1.39 3.91 -12.77
CA LYS A 137 -0.76 5.18 -12.43
C LYS A 137 0.25 5.01 -11.28
N LEU A 138 -0.15 4.38 -10.19
CA LEU A 138 0.73 4.12 -9.04
C LEU A 138 1.92 3.23 -9.44
N ARG A 139 1.70 2.23 -10.28
CA ARG A 139 2.78 1.40 -10.84
C ARG A 139 3.79 2.24 -11.63
N GLY A 140 3.30 3.17 -12.47
CA GLY A 140 4.15 4.10 -13.21
C GLY A 140 4.94 5.03 -12.29
N ASP A 141 4.30 5.61 -11.27
CA ASP A 141 4.95 6.49 -10.29
C ASP A 141 6.04 5.74 -9.50
N ILE A 142 5.79 4.48 -9.12
CA ILE A 142 6.79 3.61 -8.47
C ILE A 142 8.00 3.37 -9.37
N GLU A 143 7.79 3.05 -10.64
CA GLU A 143 8.90 2.78 -11.55
C GLU A 143 9.72 4.06 -11.83
N LYS A 144 9.06 5.20 -11.93
CA LYS A 144 9.73 6.51 -12.05
C LYS A 144 10.59 6.79 -10.83
N MET A 145 10.03 6.72 -9.62
CA MET A 145 10.80 6.92 -8.38
C MET A 145 11.97 5.94 -8.27
N ARG A 146 11.77 4.68 -8.65
CA ARG A 146 12.84 3.67 -8.65
C ARG A 146 14.00 4.06 -9.57
N SER A 147 13.70 4.57 -10.76
CA SER A 147 14.71 5.03 -11.71
C SER A 147 15.47 6.27 -11.20
N GLU A 148 14.76 7.24 -10.63
CA GLU A 148 15.36 8.46 -10.06
C GLU A 148 16.26 8.14 -8.87
N LEU A 149 15.82 7.28 -7.95
CA LEU A 149 16.62 6.83 -6.82
C LEU A 149 17.89 6.10 -7.26
N ARG A 150 17.79 5.24 -8.28
CA ARG A 150 18.97 4.55 -8.81
C ARG A 150 19.97 5.53 -9.39
N TYR A 151 19.49 6.53 -10.15
CA TYR A 151 20.35 7.58 -10.70
C TYR A 151 21.04 8.39 -9.60
N GLU A 152 20.32 8.82 -8.56
CA GLU A 152 20.92 9.57 -7.45
C GLU A 152 21.92 8.73 -6.66
N ILE A 153 21.67 7.42 -6.46
CA ILE A 153 22.64 6.49 -5.85
C ILE A 153 23.92 6.42 -6.69
N ASP A 154 23.79 6.21 -8.00
CA ASP A 154 24.94 6.09 -8.91
C ASP A 154 25.74 7.40 -8.94
N LYS A 155 25.05 8.53 -9.00
CA LYS A 155 25.64 9.88 -8.96
C LYS A 155 26.38 10.16 -7.66
N VAL A 156 25.77 9.92 -6.50
CA VAL A 156 26.42 10.11 -5.19
C VAL A 156 27.60 9.17 -5.03
N THR A 157 27.46 7.91 -5.44
CA THR A 157 28.54 6.91 -5.37
C THR A 157 29.73 7.32 -6.25
N ALA A 158 29.47 7.79 -7.48
CA ALA A 158 30.51 8.29 -8.37
C ALA A 158 31.19 9.55 -7.80
N GLY A 159 30.41 10.49 -7.25
CA GLY A 159 30.90 11.69 -6.59
C GLY A 159 31.82 11.37 -5.42
N GLN A 160 31.36 10.52 -4.49
CA GLN A 160 32.16 10.09 -3.33
C GLN A 160 33.46 9.37 -3.76
N ARG A 161 33.39 8.53 -4.80
CA ARG A 161 34.59 7.87 -5.33
C ARG A 161 35.57 8.88 -5.92
N LEU A 162 35.09 9.91 -6.61
CA LEU A 162 35.94 10.97 -7.14
C LEU A 162 36.59 11.76 -6.00
N ASP A 163 35.82 12.21 -5.01
CA ASP A 163 36.30 12.97 -3.86
C ASP A 163 37.42 12.22 -3.11
N LEU A 164 37.22 10.92 -2.85
CA LEU A 164 38.22 10.09 -2.20
C LEU A 164 39.49 9.94 -3.04
N ASN A 165 39.38 9.86 -4.36
CA ASN A 165 40.55 9.78 -5.23
C ASN A 165 41.32 11.10 -5.28
N LEU A 166 40.62 12.24 -5.30
CA LEU A 166 41.23 13.57 -5.26
C LEU A 166 41.94 13.80 -3.93
N GLU A 167 41.29 13.53 -2.79
CA GLU A 167 41.92 13.71 -1.48
C GLU A 167 43.09 12.73 -1.28
N ARG A 168 42.99 11.50 -1.81
CA ARG A 168 44.12 10.56 -1.83
C ARG A 168 45.29 11.10 -2.67
N GLY A 169 45.03 11.77 -3.79
CA GLY A 169 46.04 12.46 -4.58
C GLY A 169 46.70 13.57 -3.78
N ARG A 170 45.89 14.45 -3.18
CA ARG A 170 46.36 15.58 -2.37
C ARG A 170 47.22 15.14 -1.17
N ILE A 171 46.82 14.08 -0.47
CA ILE A 171 47.60 13.51 0.63
C ILE A 171 48.95 12.96 0.15
N ARG A 172 49.02 12.36 -1.05
CA ARG A 172 50.29 11.88 -1.61
C ARG A 172 51.23 13.02 -1.95
N ASP A 173 50.70 14.10 -2.54
CA ASP A 173 51.49 15.28 -2.89
C ASP A 173 52.02 15.98 -1.64
N GLU A 174 51.17 16.16 -0.62
CA GLU A 174 51.57 16.70 0.69
C GLU A 174 52.63 15.83 1.37
N LEU A 175 52.46 14.50 1.35
CA LEU A 175 53.45 13.56 1.90
C LEU A 175 54.78 13.63 1.15
N ALA A 176 54.76 13.76 -0.18
CA ALA A 176 55.97 13.91 -0.99
C ALA A 176 56.69 15.22 -0.69
N ASN A 177 55.95 16.32 -0.50
CA ASN A 177 56.51 17.60 -0.09
C ASN A 177 57.17 17.51 1.29
N GLN A 178 56.46 16.97 2.29
CA GLN A 178 56.99 16.78 3.64
C GLN A 178 58.23 15.88 3.66
N ASN A 179 58.26 14.82 2.86
CA ASN A 179 59.44 13.96 2.74
C ASN A 179 60.64 14.71 2.15
N THR A 180 60.40 15.60 1.17
CA THR A 180 61.43 16.46 0.58
C THR A 180 61.95 17.48 1.58
N GLU A 181 61.06 18.14 2.32
CA GLU A 181 61.42 19.08 3.39
C GLU A 181 62.22 18.40 4.50
N THR A 182 61.79 17.21 4.93
CA THR A 182 62.49 16.40 5.94
C THR A 182 63.89 16.03 5.45
N THR A 183 64.01 15.54 4.22
CA THR A 183 65.32 15.19 3.62
C THR A 183 66.23 16.41 3.53
N ASN A 184 65.69 17.56 3.12
CA ASN A 184 66.45 18.81 3.06
C ASN A 184 66.92 19.26 4.44
N LEU A 185 66.08 19.13 5.47
CA LEU A 185 66.44 19.47 6.84
C LEU A 185 67.50 18.52 7.40
N THR A 186 67.37 17.20 7.17
CA THR A 186 68.39 16.21 7.53
C THR A 186 69.73 16.55 6.87
N ASN A 187 69.73 16.85 5.58
CA ASN A 187 70.95 17.23 4.86
C ASN A 187 71.59 18.53 5.40
N LYS A 188 70.77 19.51 5.84
CA LYS A 188 71.28 20.73 6.48
C LYS A 188 71.89 20.42 7.85
N LEU A 189 71.21 19.62 8.66
CA LEU A 189 71.71 19.19 9.97
C LEU A 189 73.03 18.45 9.85
N ASP A 190 73.17 17.52 8.91
CA ASP A 190 74.43 16.79 8.68
C ASP A 190 75.57 17.75 8.31
N ARG A 191 75.30 18.74 7.45
CA ARG A 191 76.30 19.77 7.11
C ARG A 191 76.71 20.61 8.32
N GLU A 192 75.75 21.03 9.14
CA GLU A 192 76.04 21.78 10.38
C GLU A 192 76.85 20.94 11.37
N ILE A 193 76.51 19.66 11.53
CA ILE A 193 77.27 18.71 12.37
C ILE A 193 78.72 18.59 11.87
N HIS A 194 78.93 18.41 10.57
CA HIS A 194 80.27 18.34 9.99
C HIS A 194 81.05 19.65 10.15
N ALA A 195 80.39 20.80 9.95
CA ALA A 195 81.01 22.11 10.14
C ALA A 195 81.41 22.35 11.61
N LEU A 196 80.53 22.06 12.56
CA LEU A 196 80.81 22.16 13.99
C LEU A 196 81.94 21.23 14.41
N ARG A 197 81.98 20.00 13.89
CA ARG A 197 83.06 19.05 14.14
C ARG A 197 84.41 19.57 13.64
N ALA A 198 84.45 20.12 12.43
CA ALA A 198 85.68 20.72 11.87
C ALA A 198 86.15 21.93 12.70
N GLN A 199 85.23 22.81 13.11
CA GLN A 199 85.55 23.95 14.00
C GLN A 199 86.09 23.49 15.35
N LEU A 200 85.52 22.42 15.92
CA LEU A 200 85.96 21.83 17.18
C LEU A 200 87.37 21.23 17.05
N GLU A 201 87.66 20.52 15.96
CA GLU A 201 89.00 20.01 15.68
C GLU A 201 90.02 21.14 15.52
N ALA A 202 89.69 22.20 14.77
CA ALA A 202 90.55 23.38 14.63
C ALA A 202 90.81 24.07 15.98
N SER A 203 89.76 24.30 16.79
CA SER A 203 89.86 24.90 18.11
C SER A 203 90.72 24.05 19.06
N LYS A 204 90.60 22.72 19.00
CA LYS A 204 91.48 21.80 19.75
C LYS A 204 92.95 22.00 19.39
N TYR A 205 93.30 22.15 18.11
CA TYR A 205 94.68 22.41 17.68
C TYR A 205 95.19 23.77 18.16
N GLU A 206 94.36 24.81 18.13
CA GLU A 206 94.73 26.13 18.67
C GLU A 206 95.00 26.06 20.18
N VAL A 207 94.15 25.38 20.96
CA VAL A 207 94.39 25.18 22.39
C VAL A 207 95.72 24.45 22.66
N ILE A 208 95.99 23.37 21.91
CA ILE A 208 97.27 22.64 22.04
C ILE A 208 98.46 23.58 21.74
N LYS A 209 98.37 24.38 20.68
CA LYS A 209 99.41 25.35 20.29
C LYS A 209 99.64 26.40 21.39
N TYR A 210 98.58 26.95 21.98
CA TYR A 210 98.69 27.87 23.11
C TYR A 210 99.34 27.21 24.32
N CYS A 211 98.96 25.98 24.68
CA CYS A 211 99.58 25.23 25.79
C CYS A 211 101.09 25.01 25.57
N ILE A 212 101.51 24.63 24.36
CA ILE A 212 102.94 24.47 24.04
C ILE A 212 103.66 25.81 24.16
N GLY A 213 103.09 26.89 23.61
CA GLY A 213 103.67 28.23 23.67
C GLY A 213 103.85 28.74 25.10
N THR A 214 102.87 28.50 26.00
CA THR A 214 102.99 28.91 27.40
C THR A 214 104.00 28.07 28.17
N LEU A 215 104.04 26.74 27.96
CA LEU A 215 105.06 25.88 28.58
C LEU A 215 106.49 26.31 28.18
N VAL A 216 106.71 26.61 26.90
CA VAL A 216 108.01 27.08 26.41
C VAL A 216 108.37 28.46 26.97
N SER A 217 107.41 29.39 27.02
CA SER A 217 107.61 30.72 27.61
C SER A 217 108.00 30.66 29.08
N ILE A 218 107.26 29.87 29.89
CA ILE A 218 107.57 29.66 31.30
C ILE A 218 108.97 29.06 31.47
N SER A 219 109.31 28.04 30.67
CA SER A 219 110.64 27.40 30.71
C SER A 219 111.76 28.39 30.34
N ALA A 220 111.56 29.22 29.32
CA ALA A 220 112.53 30.23 28.89
C ALA A 220 112.75 31.30 29.97
N VAL A 221 111.67 31.79 30.59
CA VAL A 221 111.75 32.73 31.72
C VAL A 221 112.47 32.08 32.91
N GLY A 222 112.14 30.83 33.24
CA GLY A 222 112.81 30.08 34.31
C GLY A 222 114.32 29.93 34.08
N LEU A 223 114.73 29.58 32.86
CA LEU A 223 116.15 29.52 32.49
C LEU A 223 116.83 30.89 32.54
N ALA A 224 116.16 31.96 32.10
CA ALA A 224 116.70 33.31 32.17
C ALA A 224 116.96 33.76 33.61
N VAL A 225 116.05 33.45 34.54
CA VAL A 225 116.22 33.74 35.98
C VAL A 225 117.36 32.92 36.58
N LEU A 226 117.44 31.61 36.28
CA LEU A 226 118.55 30.77 36.75
C LEU A 226 119.91 31.28 36.28
N ARG A 227 120.01 31.81 35.05
CA ARG A 227 121.24 32.39 34.50
C ARG A 227 121.67 33.68 35.22
N ILE A 228 120.74 34.43 35.81
CA ILE A 228 121.05 35.65 36.59
C ILE A 228 121.52 35.30 38.02
N MET A 229 121.12 34.15 38.56
CA MET A 229 121.45 33.74 39.93
C MET A 229 122.74 32.92 40.09
N ILE A 230 123.32 32.40 38.98
CA ILE A 230 124.65 31.77 38.92
C ILE A 230 125.68 32.79 38.50
#